data_AF-A0A562J3T4-F1
#
_entry.id   AF-A0A562J3T4-F1
#
_cell.length_a   1.000
_cell.length_b   1.000
_cell.length_c   1.000
_cell.angle_alpha   90.00
_cell.angle_beta   90.00
_cell.angle_gamma   90.00
#
_symmetry.space_group_name_H-M   'P 1'
#
loop_
_entity.id
_entity.type
_entity.pdbx_description
1 polymer ?
#
loop_
_entity_poly.entity_id
_entity_poly.type
_entity_poly.pdbx_seq_one_letter_code
_entity_poly.pdbx_strand_id
1 'polypeptide(L)'
;MEIKLRLKELGIKLLEFAKELDISRPTLDNYIALYEKDEDLPSEKYQIIFENLFDDGIETKEEFENVLASYRHLIQRDKILGVKELSVEKTDLLSDLIGLIKRDIESEDYCKDIYAFINMLVRSYKDIPTYRRFSDYFLYLNGKKDINDIVEEDKAFYANLYDLMKKDTENRLVYDSELFSLFENRVNEILITQNEQEEDLTEKIMKEKFDELVRKAIKDKIKQGYDVKDIDPETLFDSIDLSDL
;
A
#
# COMPACT_ATOMS: atom_id res chain seq x y z
N MET A 1 15.71 -23.59 25.88
CA MET A 1 17.01 -22.86 25.88
C MET A 1 16.87 -21.62 26.75
N GLU A 2 17.90 -21.18 27.50
CA GLU A 2 17.84 -19.90 28.24
C GLU A 2 18.50 -18.77 27.43
N ILE A 3 17.70 -18.00 26.69
CA ILE A 3 18.16 -16.96 25.77
C ILE A 3 18.96 -15.89 26.52
N LYS A 4 18.48 -15.48 27.70
CA LYS A 4 19.15 -14.42 28.49
C LYS A 4 20.55 -14.85 28.95
N LEU A 5 20.74 -16.13 29.26
CA LEU A 5 22.06 -16.67 29.59
C LEU A 5 22.95 -16.73 28.36
N ARG A 6 22.44 -17.26 27.23
CA ARG A 6 23.20 -17.35 25.98
C ARG A 6 23.70 -15.98 25.50
N LEU A 7 22.83 -14.95 25.50
CA LEU A 7 23.25 -13.59 25.17
C LEU A 7 24.35 -13.07 26.11
N LYS A 8 24.28 -13.40 27.40
CA LYS A 8 25.29 -13.01 28.39
C LYS A 8 26.62 -13.72 28.15
N GLU A 9 26.60 -15.01 27.79
CA GLU A 9 27.80 -15.80 27.44
C GLU A 9 28.49 -15.24 26.19
N LEU A 10 27.71 -14.78 25.21
CA LEU A 10 28.21 -14.07 24.03
C LEU A 10 28.61 -12.60 24.33
N GLY A 11 28.46 -12.13 25.57
CA GLY A 11 28.81 -10.77 25.97
C GLY A 11 27.91 -9.68 25.37
N ILE A 12 26.68 -10.03 24.97
CA ILE A 12 25.70 -9.13 24.35
C ILE A 12 24.75 -8.60 25.42
N LYS A 13 24.67 -7.27 25.53
CA LYS A 13 23.71 -6.67 26.46
C LYS A 13 22.31 -6.78 25.90
N LEU A 14 21.43 -7.16 26.79
CA LEU A 14 20.01 -7.31 26.56
C LEU A 14 19.36 -6.00 26.02
N LEU A 15 19.84 -4.83 26.44
CA LEU A 15 19.42 -3.53 25.90
C LEU A 15 19.94 -3.26 24.48
N GLU A 16 21.18 -3.67 24.17
CA GLU A 16 21.73 -3.56 22.81
C GLU A 16 20.97 -4.48 21.86
N PHE A 17 20.72 -5.72 22.26
CA PHE A 17 19.93 -6.65 21.45
C PHE A 17 18.54 -6.12 21.10
N ALA A 18 17.83 -5.52 22.07
CA ALA A 18 16.53 -4.88 21.81
C ALA A 18 16.62 -3.75 20.79
N LYS A 19 17.69 -2.94 20.86
CA LYS A 19 17.93 -1.84 19.92
C LYS A 19 18.23 -2.35 18.51
N GLU A 20 19.05 -3.38 18.39
CA GLU A 20 19.38 -3.99 17.09
C GLU A 20 18.14 -4.58 16.40
N LEU A 21 17.19 -5.11 17.19
CA LEU A 21 15.91 -5.62 16.70
C LEU A 21 14.82 -4.54 16.49
N ASP A 22 15.11 -3.25 16.77
CA ASP A 22 14.14 -2.14 16.74
C ASP A 22 12.83 -2.44 17.50
N ILE A 23 12.95 -3.04 18.68
CA ILE A 23 11.82 -3.34 19.59
C ILE A 23 12.04 -2.76 20.99
N SER A 24 10.94 -2.57 21.71
CA SER A 24 11.01 -2.13 23.10
C SER A 24 11.60 -3.22 23.98
N ARG A 25 12.22 -2.81 25.10
CA ARG A 25 12.74 -3.75 26.09
C ARG A 25 11.66 -4.71 26.65
N PRO A 26 10.47 -4.23 27.04
CA PRO A 26 9.36 -5.11 27.42
C PRO A 26 8.93 -6.08 26.33
N THR A 27 8.89 -5.64 25.05
CA THR A 27 8.55 -6.52 23.92
C THR A 27 9.57 -7.64 23.78
N LEU A 28 10.87 -7.33 23.86
CA LEU A 28 11.92 -8.35 23.83
C LEU A 28 11.79 -9.33 25.00
N ASP A 29 11.55 -8.85 26.22
CA ASP A 29 11.39 -9.72 27.39
C ASP A 29 10.17 -10.65 27.23
N ASN A 30 9.07 -10.18 26.61
CA ASN A 30 7.92 -11.00 26.28
C ASN A 30 8.23 -12.04 25.20
N TYR A 31 8.89 -11.66 24.10
CA TYR A 31 9.26 -12.58 23.02
C TYR A 31 10.21 -13.67 23.48
N ILE A 32 11.20 -13.33 24.32
CA ILE A 32 12.05 -14.32 24.97
C ILE A 32 11.21 -15.30 25.79
N ALA A 33 10.28 -14.80 26.62
CA ALA A 33 9.48 -15.66 27.48
C ALA A 33 8.54 -16.60 26.69
N LEU A 34 8.04 -16.17 25.53
CA LEU A 34 7.25 -17.02 24.63
C LEU A 34 8.14 -18.08 23.96
N TYR A 35 9.26 -17.66 23.37
CA TYR A 35 10.18 -18.57 22.69
C TYR A 35 10.77 -19.63 23.62
N GLU A 36 11.13 -19.27 24.86
CA GLU A 36 11.67 -20.21 25.86
C GLU A 36 10.64 -21.25 26.33
N LYS A 37 9.34 -21.02 26.06
CA LYS A 37 8.24 -21.95 26.33
C LYS A 37 7.79 -22.75 25.10
N ASP A 38 8.51 -22.63 23.99
CA ASP A 38 8.12 -23.21 22.70
C ASP A 38 6.74 -22.69 22.21
N GLU A 39 6.39 -21.44 22.54
CA GLU A 39 5.20 -20.75 22.05
C GLU A 39 5.55 -19.83 20.87
N ASP A 40 4.66 -19.74 19.88
CA ASP A 40 4.83 -18.87 18.71
C ASP A 40 4.86 -17.38 19.10
N LEU A 41 5.77 -16.63 18.48
CA LEU A 41 5.82 -15.19 18.61
C LEU A 41 4.66 -14.55 17.83
N PRO A 42 4.09 -13.43 18.33
CA PRO A 42 3.02 -12.71 17.63
C PRO A 42 3.40 -12.19 16.23
N SER A 43 4.70 -12.11 15.92
CA SER A 43 5.22 -11.65 14.64
C SER A 43 6.04 -12.75 13.99
N GLU A 44 5.58 -13.21 12.83
CA GLU A 44 6.26 -14.19 11.98
C GLU A 44 7.71 -13.78 11.67
N LYS A 45 7.95 -12.49 11.42
CA LYS A 45 9.31 -11.96 11.16
C LYS A 45 10.23 -12.17 12.36
N TYR A 46 9.75 -11.84 13.56
CA TYR A 46 10.54 -12.02 14.77
C TYR A 46 10.65 -13.48 15.18
N GLN A 47 9.66 -14.33 14.85
CA GLN A 47 9.76 -15.79 14.98
C GLN A 47 10.98 -16.30 14.19
N ILE A 48 11.05 -16.00 12.89
CA ILE A 48 12.17 -16.39 12.02
C ILE A 48 13.50 -15.84 12.56
N ILE A 49 13.55 -14.58 12.99
CA ILE A 49 14.76 -13.98 13.55
C ILE A 49 15.24 -14.77 14.77
N PHE A 50 14.34 -15.12 15.69
CA PHE A 50 14.70 -15.86 16.90
C PHE A 50 15.15 -17.29 16.58
N GLU A 51 14.44 -17.98 15.69
CA GLU A 51 14.81 -19.33 15.22
C GLU A 51 16.21 -19.37 14.63
N ASN A 52 16.57 -18.37 13.81
CA ASN A 52 17.89 -18.33 13.17
C ASN A 52 18.98 -17.84 14.13
N LEU A 53 18.72 -16.89 15.03
CA LEU A 53 19.71 -16.39 15.98
C LEU A 53 20.00 -17.37 17.11
N PHE A 54 19.02 -18.20 17.46
CA PHE A 54 19.13 -19.15 18.55
C PHE A 54 19.16 -20.61 18.08
N ASP A 55 19.43 -20.84 16.80
CA ASP A 55 19.78 -22.15 16.27
C ASP A 55 21.01 -22.72 17.00
N ASP A 56 21.08 -24.04 17.11
CA ASP A 56 22.16 -24.75 17.79
C ASP A 56 23.49 -24.66 17.03
N GLY A 57 23.47 -24.22 15.77
CA GLY A 57 24.65 -24.03 14.92
C GLY A 57 25.46 -22.75 15.17
N ILE A 58 24.99 -21.81 16.01
CA ILE A 58 25.72 -20.56 16.32
C ILE A 58 26.48 -20.70 17.64
N GLU A 59 27.80 -20.87 17.56
CA GLU A 59 28.64 -21.12 18.74
C GLU A 59 29.43 -19.87 19.17
N THR A 60 29.73 -18.98 18.22
CA THR A 60 30.58 -17.81 18.47
C THR A 60 29.81 -16.50 18.46
N LYS A 61 30.39 -15.50 19.14
CA LYS A 61 29.87 -14.13 19.13
C LYS A 61 29.86 -13.53 17.72
N GLU A 62 30.90 -13.80 16.93
CA GLU A 62 31.04 -13.27 15.58
C GLU A 62 29.95 -13.82 14.64
N GLU A 63 29.66 -15.12 14.71
CA GLU A 63 28.55 -15.73 13.95
C GLU A 63 27.22 -15.11 14.35
N PHE A 64 26.97 -14.95 15.66
CA PHE A 64 25.75 -14.32 16.15
C PHE A 64 25.59 -12.88 15.66
N GLU A 65 26.66 -12.07 15.75
CA GLU A 65 26.65 -10.68 15.29
C GLU A 65 26.45 -10.57 13.78
N ASN A 66 27.01 -11.48 12.98
CA ASN A 66 26.80 -11.52 11.53
C ASN A 66 25.34 -11.83 11.17
N VAL A 67 24.74 -12.84 11.81
CA VAL A 67 23.33 -13.18 11.61
C VAL A 67 22.44 -12.02 12.06
N LEU A 68 22.71 -11.43 13.23
CA LEU A 68 21.97 -10.28 13.74
C LEU A 68 22.06 -9.06 12.81
N ALA A 69 23.24 -8.77 12.27
CA ALA A 69 23.44 -7.66 11.33
C ALA A 69 22.61 -7.83 10.07
N SER A 70 22.49 -9.06 9.55
CA SER A 70 21.65 -9.36 8.37
C SER A 70 20.17 -9.01 8.64
N TYR A 71 19.64 -9.38 9.82
CA TYR A 71 18.27 -9.07 10.21
C TYR A 71 18.07 -7.61 10.56
N ARG A 72 19.07 -6.94 11.13
CA ARG A 72 19.04 -5.49 11.36
C ARG A 72 18.82 -4.74 10.04
N HIS A 73 19.51 -5.11 8.97
CA HIS A 73 19.31 -4.50 7.66
C HIS A 73 17.89 -4.74 7.13
N LEU A 74 17.33 -5.94 7.30
CA LEU A 74 15.95 -6.24 6.92
C LEU A 74 14.94 -5.41 7.71
N ILE A 75 15.09 -5.32 9.03
CA ILE A 75 14.22 -4.52 9.90
C ILE A 75 14.28 -3.02 9.52
N GLN A 76 15.49 -2.50 9.25
CA GLN A 76 15.66 -1.12 8.81
C GLN A 76 15.03 -0.86 7.44
N ARG A 77 15.20 -1.77 6.48
CA ARG A 77 14.55 -1.72 5.17
C ARG A 77 13.03 -1.68 5.34
N ASP A 78 12.47 -2.59 6.13
CA ASP A 78 11.04 -2.70 6.37
C ASP A 78 10.47 -1.44 7.04
N LYS A 79 11.24 -0.82 7.93
CA LYS A 79 10.90 0.47 8.55
C LYS A 79 10.88 1.61 7.54
N ILE A 80 11.87 1.69 6.65
CA ILE A 80 11.93 2.70 5.58
C ILE A 80 10.75 2.56 4.62
N LEU A 81 10.39 1.31 4.30
CA LEU A 81 9.26 0.99 3.41
C LEU A 81 7.89 1.08 4.12
N GLY A 82 7.85 1.24 5.44
CA GLY A 82 6.59 1.27 6.21
C GLY A 82 5.86 -0.07 6.27
N VAL A 83 6.56 -1.20 6.13
CA VAL A 83 5.99 -2.55 6.02
C VAL A 83 6.29 -3.46 7.20
N LYS A 84 6.68 -2.89 8.34
CA LYS A 84 7.03 -3.66 9.54
C LYS A 84 5.96 -4.68 9.93
N GLU A 85 4.68 -4.29 9.86
CA GLU A 85 3.53 -5.10 10.24
C GLU A 85 3.03 -6.07 9.14
N LEU A 86 3.60 -6.02 7.93
CA LEU A 86 3.24 -6.96 6.87
C LEU A 86 3.87 -8.33 7.14
N SER A 87 3.21 -9.40 6.67
CA SER A 87 3.80 -10.74 6.64
C SER A 87 5.03 -10.78 5.74
N VAL A 88 5.86 -11.81 5.90
CA VAL A 88 7.10 -11.99 5.12
C VAL A 88 6.79 -11.97 3.62
N GLU A 89 5.82 -12.80 3.19
CA GLU A 89 5.38 -12.90 1.80
C GLU A 89 4.98 -11.54 1.20
N LYS A 90 4.23 -10.73 1.95
CA LYS A 90 3.78 -9.40 1.49
C LYS A 90 4.93 -8.40 1.42
N THR A 91 5.87 -8.48 2.36
CA THR A 91 7.07 -7.63 2.36
C THR A 91 7.99 -7.96 1.19
N ASP A 92 8.18 -9.23 0.88
CA ASP A 92 9.01 -9.66 -0.24
C ASP A 92 8.38 -9.25 -1.57
N LEU A 93 7.07 -9.50 -1.75
CA LEU A 93 6.32 -9.01 -2.92
C LEU A 93 6.50 -7.50 -3.12
N LEU A 94 6.33 -6.69 -2.06
CA LEU A 94 6.49 -5.25 -2.18
C LEU A 94 7.94 -4.86 -2.52
N SER A 95 8.92 -5.48 -1.88
CA SER A 95 10.33 -5.21 -2.11
C SER A 95 10.73 -5.49 -3.56
N ASP A 96 10.26 -6.61 -4.11
CA ASP A 96 10.49 -6.98 -5.50
C ASP A 96 9.83 -6.00 -6.47
N LEU A 97 8.58 -5.62 -6.21
CA LEU A 97 7.85 -4.64 -7.02
C LEU A 97 8.55 -3.27 -6.99
N ILE A 98 8.93 -2.77 -5.82
CA ILE A 98 9.65 -1.49 -5.70
C ILE A 98 10.97 -1.56 -6.47
N GLY A 99 11.72 -2.67 -6.33
CA GLY A 99 12.97 -2.87 -7.06
C GLY A 99 12.78 -2.86 -8.58
N LEU A 100 11.73 -3.53 -9.07
CA LEU A 100 11.38 -3.55 -10.50
C LEU A 100 10.99 -2.17 -11.02
N ILE A 101 10.05 -1.51 -10.33
CA ILE A 101 9.55 -0.18 -10.70
C ILE A 101 10.68 0.84 -10.68
N LYS A 102 11.54 0.81 -9.66
CA LYS A 102 12.67 1.74 -9.56
C LYS A 102 13.64 1.57 -10.73
N ARG A 103 14.02 0.33 -11.05
CA ARG A 103 14.93 0.06 -12.19
C ARG A 103 14.35 0.52 -13.51
N ASP A 104 13.05 0.32 -13.73
CA ASP A 104 12.40 0.74 -14.96
C ASP A 104 12.24 2.26 -15.03
N ILE A 105 11.82 2.95 -13.95
CA ILE A 105 11.75 4.42 -13.93
C ILE A 105 13.13 5.09 -14.11
N GLU A 106 14.21 4.45 -13.64
CA GLU A 106 15.59 4.90 -13.84
C GLU A 106 16.09 4.67 -15.29
N SER A 107 15.37 3.91 -16.11
CA SER A 107 15.68 3.72 -17.53
C SER A 107 15.27 4.93 -18.38
N GLU A 108 15.91 5.10 -19.53
CA GLU A 108 15.61 6.22 -20.44
C GLU A 108 14.28 6.05 -21.20
N ASP A 109 13.76 4.82 -21.29
CA ASP A 109 12.61 4.43 -22.12
C ASP A 109 11.36 4.03 -21.32
N TYR A 110 11.31 4.37 -20.03
CA TYR A 110 10.14 4.05 -19.20
C TYR A 110 8.84 4.68 -19.73
N CYS A 111 7.75 3.93 -19.63
CA CYS A 111 6.43 4.39 -20.06
C CYS A 111 5.58 4.80 -18.86
N LYS A 112 5.37 6.12 -18.67
CA LYS A 112 4.53 6.66 -17.59
C LYS A 112 3.10 6.08 -17.60
N ASP A 113 2.53 5.83 -18.77
CA ASP A 113 1.14 5.38 -18.91
C ASP A 113 0.95 3.95 -18.41
N ILE A 114 1.98 3.10 -18.48
CA ILE A 114 1.96 1.76 -17.87
C ILE A 114 1.76 1.86 -16.36
N TYR A 115 2.44 2.80 -15.69
CA TYR A 115 2.28 3.01 -14.26
C TYR A 115 0.94 3.62 -13.87
N ALA A 116 0.42 4.52 -14.71
CA ALA A 116 -0.94 5.03 -14.54
C ALA A 116 -1.97 3.88 -14.64
N PHE A 117 -1.80 2.98 -15.60
CA PHE A 117 -2.63 1.79 -15.76
C PHE A 117 -2.51 0.81 -14.59
N ILE A 118 -1.30 0.50 -14.11
CA ILE A 118 -1.09 -0.35 -12.92
C ILE A 118 -1.80 0.26 -11.70
N ASN A 119 -1.64 1.57 -11.47
CA ASN A 119 -2.31 2.25 -10.36
C ASN A 119 -3.83 2.18 -10.49
N MET A 120 -4.39 2.38 -11.69
CA MET A 120 -5.81 2.20 -11.95
C MET A 120 -6.27 0.77 -11.65
N LEU A 121 -5.55 -0.24 -12.14
CA LEU A 121 -5.87 -1.66 -11.90
C LEU A 121 -5.89 -1.98 -10.40
N VAL A 122 -4.84 -1.62 -9.67
CA VAL A 122 -4.71 -1.92 -8.22
C VAL A 122 -5.83 -1.27 -7.40
N ARG A 123 -6.28 -0.07 -7.79
CA ARG A 123 -7.37 0.65 -7.11
C ARG A 123 -8.74 0.03 -7.34
N SER A 124 -8.97 -0.59 -8.50
CA SER A 124 -10.33 -0.91 -8.95
C SER A 124 -10.59 -2.39 -9.20
N TYR A 125 -9.59 -3.27 -9.18
CA TYR A 125 -9.78 -4.69 -9.54
C TYR A 125 -10.74 -5.45 -8.62
N LYS A 126 -10.95 -4.98 -7.39
CA LYS A 126 -11.89 -5.58 -6.44
C LYS A 126 -13.35 -5.29 -6.81
N ASP A 127 -13.61 -4.11 -7.35
CA ASP A 127 -14.96 -3.64 -7.69
C ASP A 127 -15.32 -3.97 -9.14
N ILE A 128 -14.31 -4.12 -10.01
CA ILE A 128 -14.48 -4.37 -11.45
C ILE A 128 -13.85 -5.72 -11.81
N PRO A 129 -14.65 -6.82 -11.84
CA PRO A 129 -14.16 -8.17 -12.10
C PRO A 129 -13.38 -8.33 -13.42
N THR A 130 -13.72 -7.51 -14.42
CA THR A 130 -13.05 -7.50 -15.72
C THR A 130 -11.56 -7.18 -15.60
N TYR A 131 -11.15 -6.30 -14.67
CA TYR A 131 -9.74 -5.96 -14.47
C TYR A 131 -8.94 -7.13 -13.90
N ARG A 132 -9.53 -7.88 -12.96
CA ARG A 132 -8.94 -9.13 -12.47
C ARG A 132 -8.77 -10.14 -13.60
N ARG A 133 -9.84 -10.39 -14.38
CA ARG A 133 -9.79 -11.30 -15.53
C ARG A 133 -8.73 -10.90 -16.55
N PHE A 134 -8.62 -9.60 -16.85
CA PHE A 134 -7.61 -9.11 -17.78
C PHE A 134 -6.18 -9.42 -17.31
N SER A 135 -5.88 -9.20 -16.03
CA SER A 135 -4.59 -9.60 -15.45
C SER A 135 -4.38 -11.12 -15.48
N ASP A 136 -5.39 -11.88 -15.05
CA ASP A 136 -5.36 -13.35 -15.03
C ASP A 136 -5.06 -13.95 -16.41
N TYR A 137 -5.63 -13.39 -17.48
CA TYR A 137 -5.38 -13.80 -18.86
C TYR A 137 -3.88 -13.83 -19.18
N PHE A 138 -3.15 -12.74 -18.88
CA PHE A 138 -1.70 -12.70 -19.11
C PHE A 138 -0.94 -13.63 -18.18
N LEU A 139 -1.40 -13.81 -16.95
CA LEU A 139 -0.75 -14.73 -16.01
C LEU A 139 -0.87 -16.20 -16.47
N TYR A 140 -2.03 -16.62 -17.00
CA TYR A 140 -2.18 -17.95 -17.60
C TYR A 140 -1.29 -18.13 -18.82
N LEU A 141 -1.27 -17.17 -19.76
CA LEU A 141 -0.45 -17.26 -20.97
C LEU A 141 1.06 -17.32 -20.68
N ASN A 142 1.51 -16.70 -19.59
CA ASN A 142 2.92 -16.68 -19.20
C ASN A 142 3.27 -17.77 -18.16
N GLY A 143 2.39 -18.76 -17.97
CA GLY A 143 2.62 -19.89 -17.06
C GLY A 143 2.78 -19.49 -15.59
N LYS A 144 2.25 -18.32 -15.19
CA LYS A 144 2.23 -17.85 -13.80
C LYS A 144 1.01 -18.35 -13.03
N LYS A 145 -0.01 -18.86 -13.74
CA LYS A 145 -1.15 -19.59 -13.20
C LYS A 145 -1.41 -20.84 -14.02
N ASP A 146 -1.97 -21.89 -13.42
CA ASP A 146 -2.32 -23.12 -14.13
C ASP A 146 -3.61 -22.92 -14.94
N ILE A 147 -3.60 -23.30 -16.22
CA ILE A 147 -4.77 -23.22 -17.10
C ILE A 147 -5.96 -24.05 -16.57
N ASN A 148 -5.68 -25.09 -15.76
CA ASN A 148 -6.71 -25.91 -15.15
C ASN A 148 -7.47 -25.17 -14.03
N ASP A 149 -6.95 -24.06 -13.51
CA ASP A 149 -7.59 -23.22 -12.51
C ASP A 149 -8.62 -22.25 -13.13
N ILE A 150 -8.77 -22.26 -14.46
CA ILE A 150 -9.76 -21.42 -15.15
C ILE A 150 -11.17 -21.90 -14.82
N VAL A 151 -11.92 -21.06 -14.11
CA VAL A 151 -13.35 -21.24 -13.85
C VAL A 151 -14.16 -21.10 -15.14
N GLU A 152 -15.25 -21.88 -15.25
CA GLU A 152 -16.08 -21.96 -16.47
C GLU A 152 -16.61 -20.59 -16.92
N GLU A 153 -17.04 -19.76 -15.96
CA GLU A 153 -17.62 -18.44 -16.20
C GLU A 153 -16.64 -17.47 -16.89
N ASP A 154 -15.32 -17.65 -16.68
CA ASP A 154 -14.30 -16.77 -17.24
C ASP A 154 -13.82 -17.25 -18.63
N LYS A 155 -14.13 -18.49 -19.04
CA LYS A 155 -13.65 -19.07 -20.32
C LYS A 155 -14.07 -18.26 -21.53
N ALA A 156 -15.31 -17.78 -21.55
CA ALA A 156 -15.80 -16.95 -22.65
C ALA A 156 -14.98 -15.65 -22.79
N PHE A 157 -14.65 -15.00 -21.67
CA PHE A 157 -13.81 -13.81 -21.67
C PHE A 157 -12.41 -14.13 -22.23
N TYR A 158 -11.75 -15.17 -21.71
CA TYR A 158 -10.40 -15.54 -22.15
C TYR A 158 -10.34 -15.96 -23.63
N ALA A 159 -11.34 -16.70 -24.13
CA ALA A 159 -11.40 -17.11 -25.53
C ALA A 159 -11.56 -15.91 -26.48
N ASN A 160 -12.45 -14.96 -26.14
CA ASN A 160 -12.66 -13.76 -26.95
C ASN A 160 -11.44 -12.81 -26.90
N LEU A 161 -10.84 -12.63 -25.72
CA LEU A 161 -9.63 -11.83 -25.59
C LEU A 161 -8.46 -12.45 -26.37
N TYR A 162 -8.31 -13.78 -26.32
CA TYR A 162 -7.31 -14.48 -27.12
C TYR A 162 -7.51 -14.28 -28.62
N ASP A 163 -8.75 -14.41 -29.13
CA ASP A 163 -9.04 -14.16 -30.54
C ASP A 163 -8.72 -12.72 -30.96
N LEU A 164 -9.05 -11.73 -30.11
CA LEU A 164 -8.69 -10.33 -30.34
C LEU A 164 -7.17 -10.14 -30.45
N MET A 165 -6.41 -10.60 -29.45
CA MET A 165 -4.95 -10.47 -29.42
C MET A 165 -4.28 -11.24 -30.56
N LYS A 166 -4.81 -12.41 -30.93
CA LYS A 166 -4.34 -13.19 -32.07
C LYS A 166 -4.56 -12.45 -33.39
N LYS A 167 -5.73 -11.82 -33.57
CA LYS A 167 -5.99 -10.99 -34.77
C LYS A 167 -5.05 -9.79 -34.84
N ASP A 168 -4.75 -9.15 -33.71
CA ASP A 168 -3.80 -8.02 -33.66
C ASP A 168 -2.40 -8.45 -34.10
N THR A 169 -1.85 -9.49 -33.46
CA THR A 169 -0.51 -10.01 -33.77
C THR A 169 -0.36 -10.53 -35.20
N GLU A 170 -1.44 -11.02 -35.81
CA GLU A 170 -1.46 -11.49 -37.20
C GLU A 170 -1.84 -10.39 -38.21
N ASN A 171 -1.99 -9.12 -37.78
CA ASN A 171 -2.45 -7.99 -38.60
C ASN A 171 -3.80 -8.24 -39.31
N ARG A 172 -4.72 -8.93 -38.63
CA ARG A 172 -6.08 -9.27 -39.11
C ARG A 172 -7.18 -8.46 -38.42
N LEU A 173 -6.83 -7.45 -37.63
CA LEU A 173 -7.82 -6.52 -37.09
C LEU A 173 -8.39 -5.65 -38.21
N VAL A 174 -9.71 -5.49 -38.17
CA VAL A 174 -10.44 -4.63 -39.09
C VAL A 174 -11.08 -3.53 -38.27
N TYR A 175 -10.91 -2.28 -38.72
CA TYR A 175 -11.55 -1.14 -38.10
C TYR A 175 -13.07 -1.26 -38.24
N ASP A 176 -13.76 -1.11 -37.11
CA ASP A 176 -15.21 -1.08 -37.01
C ASP A 176 -15.63 0.28 -36.46
N SER A 177 -16.25 1.10 -37.31
CA SER A 177 -16.65 2.46 -36.95
C SER A 177 -17.76 2.49 -35.89
N GLU A 178 -18.67 1.51 -35.90
CA GLU A 178 -19.77 1.48 -34.93
C GLU A 178 -19.23 1.16 -33.53
N LEU A 179 -18.36 0.15 -33.43
CA LEU A 179 -17.70 -0.18 -32.16
C LEU A 179 -16.79 0.95 -31.67
N PHE A 180 -16.09 1.63 -32.58
CA PHE A 180 -15.24 2.76 -32.21
C PHE A 180 -16.08 3.94 -31.67
N SER A 181 -17.23 4.26 -32.28
CA SER A 181 -18.12 5.28 -31.75
C SER A 181 -18.70 4.93 -30.37
N LEU A 182 -19.00 3.64 -30.11
CA LEU A 182 -19.40 3.20 -28.76
C LEU A 182 -18.27 3.39 -27.73
N PHE A 183 -17.03 3.13 -28.13
CA PHE A 183 -15.86 3.40 -27.29
C PHE A 183 -15.70 4.89 -27.00
N GLU A 184 -15.78 5.76 -28.00
CA GLU A 184 -15.71 7.22 -27.83
C GLU A 184 -16.79 7.75 -26.89
N ASN A 185 -18.04 7.28 -27.07
CA ASN A 185 -19.14 7.64 -26.17
C ASN A 185 -18.84 7.23 -24.73
N ARG A 186 -18.32 6.02 -24.52
CA ARG A 186 -17.98 5.54 -23.17
C ARG A 186 -16.86 6.36 -22.54
N VAL A 187 -15.86 6.78 -23.31
CA VAL A 187 -14.80 7.67 -22.82
C VAL A 187 -15.39 9.00 -22.35
N ASN A 188 -16.28 9.61 -23.14
CA ASN A 188 -16.92 10.87 -22.79
C ASN A 188 -17.81 10.76 -21.55
N GLU A 189 -18.57 9.68 -21.39
CA GLU A 189 -19.36 9.42 -20.18
C GLU A 189 -18.48 9.42 -18.93
N ILE A 190 -17.34 8.73 -18.98
CA ILE A 190 -16.41 8.65 -17.83
C ILE A 190 -15.85 10.04 -17.50
N LEU A 191 -15.48 10.83 -18.51
CA LEU A 191 -14.97 12.19 -18.32
C LEU A 191 -16.01 13.10 -17.65
N ILE A 192 -17.27 13.03 -18.08
CA ILE A 192 -18.36 13.81 -17.48
C ILE A 192 -18.54 13.42 -16.01
N THR A 193 -18.64 12.13 -15.71
CA THR A 193 -18.79 11.66 -14.32
C THR A 193 -17.61 12.07 -13.43
N GLN A 194 -16.39 12.06 -13.95
CA GLN A 194 -15.21 12.51 -13.20
C GLN A 194 -15.26 14.00 -12.89
N ASN A 195 -15.65 14.83 -13.86
CA ASN A 195 -15.78 16.28 -13.67
C ASN A 195 -16.89 16.60 -12.65
N GLU A 196 -18.05 15.95 -12.74
CA GLU A 196 -19.15 16.13 -11.77
C GLU A 196 -18.70 15.75 -10.35
N GLN A 197 -17.97 14.65 -10.19
CA GLN A 197 -17.41 14.25 -8.89
C GLN A 197 -16.38 15.25 -8.34
N GLU A 198 -15.58 15.86 -9.22
CA GLU A 198 -14.60 16.87 -8.84
C GLU A 198 -15.29 18.19 -8.43
N GLU A 199 -16.34 18.58 -9.13
CA GLU A 199 -17.19 19.73 -8.78
C GLU A 199 -17.87 19.53 -7.43
N ASP A 200 -18.52 18.37 -7.21
CA ASP A 200 -19.14 18.00 -5.93
C ASP A 200 -18.13 18.01 -4.76
N LEU A 201 -16.93 17.47 -5.00
CA LEU A 201 -15.87 17.45 -3.99
C LEU A 201 -15.37 18.87 -3.68
N THR A 202 -15.19 19.68 -4.71
CA THR A 202 -14.82 21.09 -4.60
C THR A 202 -15.85 21.88 -3.81
N GLU A 203 -17.14 21.71 -4.11
CA GLU A 203 -18.23 22.37 -3.38
C GLU A 203 -18.24 21.93 -1.91
N LYS A 204 -18.05 20.64 -1.65
CA LYS A 204 -17.98 20.11 -0.28
C LYS A 204 -16.79 20.69 0.50
N ILE A 205 -15.60 20.75 -0.10
CA ILE A 205 -14.40 21.32 0.53
C ILE A 205 -14.61 22.82 0.80
N MET A 206 -15.18 23.55 -0.16
CA MET A 206 -15.49 24.97 0.02
C MET A 206 -16.46 25.19 1.18
N LYS A 207 -17.51 24.36 1.27
CA LYS A 207 -18.48 24.42 2.37
C LYS A 207 -17.83 24.13 3.73
N GLU A 208 -16.96 23.12 3.81
CA GLU A 208 -16.24 22.78 5.04
C GLU A 208 -15.30 23.92 5.48
N LYS A 209 -14.52 24.49 4.55
CA LYS A 209 -13.68 25.67 4.81
C LYS A 209 -14.51 26.87 5.27
N PHE A 210 -15.62 27.11 4.59
CA PHE A 210 -16.54 28.20 4.93
C PHE A 210 -17.11 28.02 6.35
N ASP A 211 -17.57 26.83 6.70
CA ASP A 211 -18.06 26.50 8.04
C ASP A 211 -16.98 26.70 9.12
N GLU A 212 -15.71 26.38 8.82
CA GLU A 212 -14.58 26.66 9.72
C GLU A 212 -14.35 28.16 9.93
N LEU A 213 -14.38 28.95 8.85
CA LEU A 213 -14.25 30.41 8.92
C LEU A 213 -15.37 31.04 9.74
N VAL A 214 -16.62 30.62 9.52
CA VAL A 214 -17.78 31.06 10.31
C VAL A 214 -17.60 30.71 11.79
N ARG A 215 -17.21 29.47 12.11
CA ARG A 215 -16.97 29.06 13.51
C ARG A 215 -15.86 29.87 14.16
N LYS A 216 -14.81 30.20 13.42
CA LYS A 216 -13.70 31.05 13.90
C LYS A 216 -14.19 32.46 14.19
N ALA A 217 -14.93 33.07 13.26
CA ALA A 217 -15.51 34.41 13.42
C ALA A 217 -16.45 34.48 14.64
N ILE A 218 -17.31 33.48 14.83
CA ILE A 218 -18.19 33.39 16.02
C ILE A 218 -17.37 33.32 17.30
N LYS A 219 -16.35 32.46 17.35
CA LYS A 219 -15.46 32.34 18.52
C LYS A 219 -14.76 33.66 18.84
N ASP A 220 -14.33 34.41 17.83
CA ASP A 220 -13.65 35.68 18.04
C ASP A 220 -14.61 36.77 18.50
N LYS A 221 -15.87 36.80 18.03
CA LYS A 221 -16.92 37.68 18.56
C LYS A 221 -17.28 37.33 20.01
N ILE A 222 -17.39 36.05 20.36
CA ILE A 222 -17.61 35.64 21.76
C ILE A 222 -16.45 36.11 22.66
N LYS A 223 -15.19 35.96 22.21
CA LYS A 223 -14.01 36.46 22.95
C LYS A 223 -14.03 37.99 23.11
N GLN A 224 -14.64 38.72 22.18
CA GLN A 224 -14.85 40.17 22.27
C GLN A 224 -16.01 40.55 23.22
N GLY A 225 -16.68 39.57 23.84
CA GLY A 225 -17.70 39.79 24.87
C GLY A 225 -19.14 39.81 24.37
N TYR A 226 -19.39 39.44 23.11
CA TYR A 226 -20.74 39.31 22.57
C TYR A 226 -21.39 37.98 23.01
N ASP A 227 -22.66 38.00 23.42
CA ASP A 227 -23.45 36.77 23.59
C ASP A 227 -23.78 36.21 22.20
N VAL A 228 -23.72 34.88 22.06
CA VAL A 228 -23.99 34.16 20.81
C VAL A 228 -25.37 34.52 20.24
N LYS A 229 -26.34 34.80 21.10
CA LYS A 229 -27.72 35.14 20.69
C LYS A 229 -27.85 36.53 20.08
N ASP A 230 -26.87 37.40 20.33
CA ASP A 230 -26.84 38.78 19.87
C ASP A 230 -25.91 38.99 18.67
N ILE A 231 -25.26 37.90 18.19
CA ILE A 231 -24.46 37.94 16.97
C ILE A 231 -25.42 37.93 15.77
N ASP A 232 -25.53 39.09 15.11
CA ASP A 232 -26.26 39.22 13.85
C ASP A 232 -25.50 38.50 12.72
N PRO A 233 -26.09 37.48 12.08
CA PRO A 233 -25.48 36.76 10.98
C PRO A 233 -24.95 37.67 9.87
N GLU A 234 -25.68 38.72 9.45
CA GLU A 234 -25.24 39.57 8.33
C GLU A 234 -23.92 40.29 8.65
N THR A 235 -23.80 40.87 9.86
CA THR A 235 -22.56 41.52 10.31
C THR A 235 -21.41 40.54 10.58
N LEU A 236 -21.73 39.28 10.85
CA LEU A 236 -20.74 38.22 11.00
C LEU A 236 -20.14 37.84 9.64
N PHE A 237 -20.97 37.70 8.60
CA PHE A 237 -20.54 37.41 7.23
C PHE A 237 -19.57 38.47 6.70
N ASP A 238 -19.86 39.76 6.93
CA ASP A 238 -18.98 40.88 6.52
C ASP A 238 -17.59 40.85 7.19
N SER A 239 -17.46 40.14 8.32
CA SER A 239 -16.21 40.01 9.06
C SER A 239 -15.38 38.78 8.70
N ILE A 240 -15.91 37.92 7.82
CA ILE A 240 -15.21 36.72 7.34
C ILE A 240 -14.33 37.12 6.16
N ASP A 241 -13.02 36.93 6.31
CA ASP A 241 -12.07 37.09 5.22
C ASP A 241 -12.15 35.88 4.28
N LEU A 242 -12.64 36.11 3.06
CA LEU A 242 -12.79 35.09 2.01
C LEU A 242 -11.56 34.98 1.11
N SER A 243 -10.48 35.73 1.37
CA SER A 243 -9.28 35.69 0.53
C SER A 243 -8.50 34.36 0.58
N ASP A 244 -8.78 33.52 1.58
CA ASP A 244 -8.21 32.17 1.76
C ASP A 244 -9.11 31.03 1.22
N LEU A 245 -10.23 31.36 0.57
CA LEU A 245 -11.13 30.43 -0.15
C LEU A 245 -10.71 30.30 -1.62
#